data_AF-A0A917TLH1-F1
#
_entry.id   AF-A0A917TLH1-F1
#
_cell.length_a   1.000
_cell.length_b   1.000
_cell.length_c   1.000
_cell.angle_alpha   90.00
_cell.angle_beta   90.00
_cell.angle_gamma   90.00
#
_symmetry.space_group_name_H-M   'P 1'
#
loop_
_entity.id
_entity.type
_entity.pdbx_description
1 polymer ?
#
loop_
_entity_poly.entity_id
_entity_poly.type
_entity_poly.pdbx_seq_one_letter_code
_entity_poly.pdbx_strand_id
1 'polypeptide(L)'
;MAAHTDTDWIREGATVAIYRDSYHGEGSYRTTTIIKLTKTQIVCDNNQRFNRERLTMLGNSGWSAPMLKPLDAPEIVRVHSAERFREVTRLADDLARDHRNGRRRDVLAMLDEIEQAVRAARKSITGEGQE
;
A
#
# COMPACT_ATOMS: atom_id res chain seq x y z
N MET A 1 2.20 5.84 -31.79
CA MET A 1 1.61 6.72 -30.76
C MET A 1 2.24 6.33 -29.44
N ALA A 2 3.13 7.18 -28.90
CA ALA A 2 3.70 6.91 -27.58
C ALA A 2 2.56 7.01 -26.55
N ALA A 3 2.33 5.95 -25.79
CA ALA A 3 1.49 6.02 -24.61
C ALA A 3 2.10 7.11 -23.72
N HIS A 4 1.43 8.26 -23.59
CA HIS A 4 1.74 9.21 -22.55
C HIS A 4 1.62 8.42 -21.25
N THR A 5 2.75 8.05 -20.67
CA THR A 5 2.77 7.52 -19.32
C THR A 5 2.40 8.71 -18.46
N ASP A 6 1.16 8.73 -18.00
CA ASP A 6 0.65 9.81 -17.18
C ASP A 6 1.54 9.94 -15.94
N THR A 7 2.27 11.04 -15.86
CA THR A 7 3.25 11.34 -14.80
C THR A 7 2.85 12.58 -14.02
N ASP A 8 1.59 13.02 -14.15
CA ASP A 8 1.07 14.21 -13.47
C ASP A 8 1.07 14.05 -11.94
N TRP A 9 1.09 12.81 -11.45
CA TRP A 9 1.27 12.46 -10.04
C TRP A 9 2.71 12.70 -9.51
N ILE A 10 3.71 12.89 -10.39
CA ILE A 10 5.11 13.15 -10.01
C ILE A 10 5.34 14.67 -9.85
N ARG A 11 5.09 15.17 -8.63
CA ARG A 11 5.34 16.57 -8.24
C ARG A 11 5.91 16.65 -6.84
N GLU A 12 6.66 17.71 -6.54
CA GLU A 12 7.11 17.97 -5.17
C GLU A 12 5.90 18.12 -4.24
N GLY A 13 5.98 17.54 -3.04
CA GLY A 13 4.88 17.42 -2.09
C GLY A 13 3.89 16.28 -2.37
N ALA A 14 3.98 15.57 -3.50
CA ALA A 14 3.09 14.44 -3.76
C ALA A 14 3.40 13.23 -2.87
N THR A 15 2.35 12.62 -2.32
CA THR A 15 2.43 11.31 -1.68
C THR A 15 2.38 10.22 -2.74
N VAL A 16 3.32 9.29 -2.68
CA VAL A 16 3.52 8.22 -3.66
C VAL A 16 3.82 6.90 -2.96
N ALA A 17 3.68 5.79 -3.68
CA ALA A 17 4.04 4.47 -3.18
C ALA A 17 5.42 4.04 -3.69
N ILE A 18 6.22 3.49 -2.78
CA ILE A 18 7.39 2.69 -3.09
C ILE A 18 6.95 1.23 -3.10
N TYR A 19 6.74 0.69 -4.28
CA TYR A 19 6.35 -0.69 -4.51
C TYR A 19 7.58 -1.59 -4.63
N ARG A 20 7.53 -2.77 -4.02
CA ARG A 20 8.47 -3.86 -4.28
C ARG A 20 7.68 -5.08 -4.72
N ASP A 21 8.02 -5.57 -5.90
CA ASP A 21 7.41 -6.79 -6.40
C ASP A 21 7.89 -8.02 -5.61
N SER A 22 7.03 -9.03 -5.52
CA SER A 22 7.33 -10.28 -4.81
C SER A 22 7.16 -11.45 -5.77
N TYR A 23 8.20 -12.27 -5.89
CA TYR A 23 8.20 -13.44 -6.78
C TYR A 23 7.22 -14.55 -6.34
N HIS A 24 6.86 -14.59 -5.06
CA HIS A 24 6.03 -15.66 -4.47
C HIS A 24 4.78 -15.15 -3.73
N GLY A 25 4.40 -13.88 -3.91
CA GLY A 25 3.26 -13.35 -3.16
C GLY A 25 2.74 -12.04 -3.72
N GLU A 26 1.84 -11.45 -2.94
CA GLU A 26 1.48 -10.06 -3.13
C GLU A 26 2.72 -9.21 -2.81
N GLY A 27 3.08 -8.29 -3.70
CA GLY A 27 4.17 -7.35 -3.43
C GLY A 27 3.95 -6.56 -2.14
N SER A 28 4.88 -5.69 -1.81
CA SER A 28 4.74 -4.78 -0.67
C SER A 28 4.82 -3.35 -1.14
N TYR A 29 4.18 -2.44 -0.41
CA TYR A 29 4.38 -1.02 -0.65
C TYR A 29 4.59 -0.25 0.66
N ARG A 30 5.19 0.93 0.53
CA ARG A 30 5.24 1.94 1.58
C ARG A 30 4.94 3.29 0.97
N THR A 31 4.24 4.14 1.71
CA THR A 31 4.02 5.52 1.30
C THR A 31 5.22 6.39 1.65
N THR A 32 5.46 7.41 0.83
CA THR A 32 6.51 8.41 1.02
C THR A 32 6.10 9.69 0.28
N THR A 33 6.76 10.80 0.59
CA THR A 33 6.51 12.08 -0.09
C THR A 33 7.69 12.44 -0.98
N ILE A 34 7.41 12.93 -2.18
CA ILE A 34 8.44 13.53 -3.04
C ILE A 34 8.83 14.88 -2.45
N ILE A 35 10.09 15.02 -2.03
CA ILE A 35 10.59 16.28 -1.45
C ILE A 35 11.38 17.13 -2.44
N LYS A 36 11.90 16.50 -3.51
CA LYS A 36 12.70 17.21 -4.51
C LYS A 36 12.70 16.49 -5.85
N LEU A 37 12.53 17.25 -6.92
CA LEU A 37 12.68 16.80 -8.30
C LEU A 37 13.92 17.43 -8.93
N THR A 38 14.81 16.58 -9.43
CA THR A 38 15.98 17.00 -10.20
C THR A 38 15.80 16.60 -11.67
N LYS A 39 16.78 16.94 -12.51
CA LYS A 39 16.76 16.57 -13.93
C LYS A 39 16.66 15.04 -14.13
N THR A 40 17.32 14.25 -13.28
CA THR A 40 17.44 12.79 -13.46
C THR A 40 16.91 11.98 -12.29
N GLN A 41 16.61 12.61 -11.15
CA GLN A 41 16.27 11.93 -9.91
C GLN A 41 15.01 12.51 -9.26
N ILE A 42 14.25 11.62 -8.64
CA ILE A 42 13.18 11.92 -7.69
C ILE A 42 13.72 11.59 -6.30
N VAL A 43 13.69 12.55 -5.37
CA VAL A 43 14.14 12.36 -3.99
C VAL A 43 12.92 12.36 -3.07
N CYS A 44 12.83 11.33 -2.25
CA CYS A 44 11.73 11.15 -1.30
C CYS A 44 12.15 11.53 0.13
N ASP A 45 11.17 11.79 1.00
CA ASP A 45 11.39 12.20 2.40
C ASP A 45 12.23 11.22 3.23
N ASN A 46 12.17 9.94 2.90
CA ASN A 46 12.93 8.86 3.52
C ASN A 46 14.38 8.74 2.98
N ASN A 47 14.88 9.78 2.29
CA ASN A 47 16.18 9.85 1.61
C ASN A 47 16.39 8.85 0.47
N GLN A 48 15.36 8.10 0.06
CA GLN A 48 15.46 7.23 -1.11
C GLN A 48 15.42 8.06 -2.39
N ARG A 49 16.15 7.59 -3.40
CA ARG A 49 16.28 8.26 -4.69
C ARG A 49 15.90 7.33 -5.80
N PHE A 50 15.11 7.83 -6.75
CA PHE A 50 14.62 7.08 -7.90
C PHE A 50 15.08 7.74 -9.18
N ASN A 51 15.37 6.94 -10.21
CA ASN A 51 15.59 7.45 -11.54
C ASN A 51 14.27 8.04 -12.07
N ARG A 52 14.31 9.27 -12.60
CA ARG A 52 13.10 9.99 -13.03
C ARG A 52 12.41 9.35 -14.24
N GLU A 53 13.17 8.72 -15.14
CA GLU A 53 12.63 8.10 -16.35
C GLU A 53 12.15 6.67 -16.09
N ARG A 54 12.92 5.91 -15.31
CA ARG A 54 12.66 4.49 -15.04
C ARG A 54 11.77 4.25 -13.82
N LEU A 55 11.64 5.25 -12.95
CA LEU A 55 10.98 5.17 -11.64
C LEU A 55 11.51 4.06 -10.72
N THR A 56 12.68 3.50 -11.02
CA THR A 56 13.35 2.49 -10.20
C THR A 56 14.34 3.16 -9.26
N MET A 57 14.52 2.59 -8.07
CA MET A 57 15.46 3.11 -7.07
C MET A 57 16.90 3.10 -7.61
N LEU A 58 17.62 4.20 -7.37
CA LEU A 58 19.04 4.31 -7.70
C LEU A 58 19.88 3.44 -6.77
N GLY A 59 20.95 2.85 -7.30
CA GLY A 59 21.85 1.98 -6.53
C GLY A 59 21.27 0.60 -6.22
N ASN A 60 20.11 0.25 -6.77
CA ASN A 60 19.52 -1.07 -6.62
C ASN A 60 19.23 -1.66 -8.01
N SER A 61 19.88 -2.77 -8.34
CA SER A 61 19.75 -3.46 -9.61
C SER A 61 19.23 -4.87 -9.37
N GLY A 62 18.07 -5.18 -9.94
CA GLY A 62 17.45 -6.49 -9.81
C GLY A 62 15.98 -6.46 -10.20
N TRP A 63 15.41 -7.63 -10.39
CA TRP A 63 13.99 -7.77 -10.76
C TRP A 63 13.04 -7.32 -9.65
N SER A 64 13.51 -7.31 -8.40
CA SER A 64 12.80 -6.83 -7.21
C SER A 64 13.19 -5.40 -6.79
N ALA A 65 13.81 -4.63 -7.69
CA ALA A 65 14.19 -3.25 -7.40
C ALA A 65 12.93 -2.42 -7.05
N PRO A 66 12.95 -1.62 -5.98
CA PRO A 66 11.82 -0.79 -5.60
C PRO A 66 11.46 0.19 -6.72
N MET A 67 10.17 0.34 -6.96
CA MET A 67 9.60 1.19 -7.99
C MET A 67 8.71 2.25 -7.37
N LEU A 68 8.78 3.46 -7.89
CA LEU A 68 7.85 4.52 -7.56
C LEU A 68 6.57 4.36 -8.38
N LYS A 69 5.42 4.38 -7.71
CA LYS A 69 4.10 4.24 -8.31
C LYS A 69 3.14 5.27 -7.68
N PRO A 70 2.09 5.71 -8.39
CA PRO A 70 1.02 6.47 -7.75
C PRO A 70 0.22 5.56 -6.81
N LEU A 71 -0.50 6.15 -5.84
CA LEU A 71 -1.22 5.41 -4.79
C LEU A 71 -2.42 4.62 -5.30
N ASP A 72 -3.01 5.09 -6.40
CA ASP A 72 -4.14 4.48 -7.09
C ASP A 72 -3.72 3.41 -8.11
N ALA A 73 -2.41 3.15 -8.25
CA ALA A 73 -1.93 2.11 -9.15
C ALA A 73 -2.54 0.75 -8.78
N PRO A 74 -2.99 -0.07 -9.76
CA PRO A 74 -3.69 -1.31 -9.50
C PRO A 74 -2.94 -2.27 -8.57
N GLU A 75 -1.60 -2.32 -8.64
CA GLU A 75 -0.80 -3.18 -7.77
C GLU A 75 -0.80 -2.69 -6.32
N ILE A 76 -0.82 -1.36 -6.10
CA ILE A 76 -0.92 -0.76 -4.76
C ILE A 76 -2.30 -1.02 -4.17
N VAL A 77 -3.37 -0.77 -4.94
CA VAL A 77 -4.74 -1.04 -4.52
C VAL A 77 -4.93 -2.51 -4.18
N ARG A 78 -4.35 -3.42 -4.96
CA ARG A 78 -4.39 -4.88 -4.70
C ARG A 78 -3.71 -5.23 -3.38
N VAL A 79 -2.46 -4.77 -3.17
CA VAL A 79 -1.73 -5.06 -1.93
C VAL A 79 -2.46 -4.46 -0.72
N HIS A 80 -2.90 -3.21 -0.82
CA HIS A 80 -3.64 -2.55 0.25
C HIS A 80 -4.95 -3.28 0.59
N SER A 81 -5.73 -3.67 -0.41
CA SER A 81 -6.96 -4.44 -0.21
C SER A 81 -6.70 -5.78 0.45
N ALA A 82 -5.64 -6.47 0.05
CA ALA A 82 -5.28 -7.76 0.64
C ALA A 82 -4.79 -7.64 2.09
N GLU A 83 -4.04 -6.58 2.43
CA GLU A 83 -3.68 -6.27 3.82
C GLU A 83 -4.92 -6.07 4.69
N ARG A 84 -5.92 -5.30 4.22
CA ARG A 84 -7.19 -5.11 4.93
C ARG A 84 -7.99 -6.39 5.07
N PHE A 85 -8.03 -7.22 4.04
CA PHE A 85 -8.71 -8.51 4.10
C PHE A 85 -8.06 -9.48 5.10
N ARG A 86 -6.72 -9.49 5.18
CA ARG A 86 -5.98 -10.26 6.20
C ARG A 86 -6.28 -9.78 7.61
N GLU A 87 -6.39 -8.47 7.81
CA GLU A 87 -6.77 -7.89 9.10
C GLU A 87 -8.15 -8.37 9.56
N VAL A 88 -9.15 -8.34 8.67
CA VAL A 88 -10.48 -8.89 8.93
C VAL A 88 -10.42 -10.37 9.30
N THR A 89 -9.70 -11.17 8.49
CA THR A 89 -9.54 -12.61 8.74
C THR A 89 -8.91 -12.88 10.10
N ARG A 90 -7.85 -12.14 10.46
CA ARG A 90 -7.16 -12.28 11.74
C ARG A 90 -8.09 -11.97 12.92
N LEU A 91 -8.85 -10.89 12.86
CA LEU A 91 -9.80 -10.52 13.92
C LEU A 91 -10.91 -11.56 14.08
N ALA A 92 -11.44 -12.09 12.97
CA ALA A 92 -12.43 -13.16 12.99
C ALA A 92 -11.86 -14.46 13.60
N ASP A 93 -10.63 -14.84 13.24
CA ASP A 93 -9.94 -16.00 13.79
C ASP A 93 -9.66 -15.86 15.29
N ASP A 94 -9.25 -14.65 15.72
CA ASP A 94 -9.01 -14.34 17.12
C ASP A 94 -10.33 -14.42 17.93
N LEU A 95 -11.44 -13.89 17.40
CA LEU A 95 -12.76 -14.01 18.02
C LEU A 95 -13.21 -15.48 18.15
N ALA A 96 -13.09 -16.27 17.07
CA ALA A 96 -13.42 -17.70 17.09
C ALA A 96 -12.53 -18.49 18.06
N ARG A 97 -11.27 -18.09 18.23
CA ARG A 97 -10.34 -18.70 19.19
C ARG A 97 -10.69 -18.32 20.63
N ASP A 98 -11.04 -17.06 20.90
CA ASP A 98 -11.41 -16.61 22.24
C ASP A 98 -12.73 -17.23 22.71
N HIS A 99 -13.73 -17.35 21.82
CA HIS A 99 -14.97 -18.08 22.09
C HIS A 99 -14.73 -19.54 22.46
N ARG A 100 -13.92 -20.27 21.68
CA ARG A 100 -13.56 -21.68 21.96
C ARG A 100 -12.83 -21.87 23.30
N ASN A 101 -12.06 -20.87 23.72
CA ASN A 101 -11.28 -20.92 24.96
C ASN A 101 -12.08 -20.45 26.19
N GLY A 102 -13.38 -20.17 26.05
CA GLY A 102 -14.22 -19.67 27.15
C GLY A 102 -13.81 -18.28 27.67
N ARG A 103 -12.98 -17.54 26.91
CA ARG A 103 -12.56 -16.20 27.30
C ARG A 103 -13.68 -15.22 26.97
N ARG A 104 -14.31 -14.66 28.00
CA ARG A 104 -15.15 -13.46 27.89
C ARG A 104 -14.27 -12.21 27.72
N ARG A 105 -13.52 -12.15 26.62
CA ARG A 105 -13.23 -10.84 26.05
C ARG A 105 -14.58 -10.22 25.69
N ASP A 106 -14.65 -8.89 25.66
CA ASP A 106 -15.89 -8.22 25.31
C ASP A 106 -16.21 -8.51 23.83
N VAL A 107 -16.95 -9.60 23.59
CA VAL A 107 -17.25 -10.13 22.25
C VAL A 107 -17.90 -9.06 21.40
N LEU A 108 -18.70 -8.18 22.03
CA LEU A 108 -19.31 -7.04 21.37
C LEU A 108 -18.24 -6.07 20.85
N ALA A 109 -17.25 -5.70 21.68
CA ALA A 109 -16.15 -4.84 21.24
C ALA A 109 -15.33 -5.47 20.07
N MET A 110 -15.09 -6.78 20.09
CA MET A 110 -14.41 -7.46 18.97
C MET A 110 -15.26 -7.50 17.69
N LEU A 111 -16.58 -7.67 17.82
CA LEU A 111 -17.49 -7.59 16.68
C LEU A 111 -17.51 -6.17 16.08
N ASP A 112 -17.49 -5.13 16.93
CA ASP A 112 -17.37 -3.75 16.49
C ASP A 112 -16.04 -3.50 15.75
N GLU A 113 -14.91 -4.02 16.25
CA GLU A 113 -13.61 -3.96 15.58
C GLU A 113 -13.63 -4.66 14.21
N ILE A 114 -14.26 -5.83 14.11
CA ILE A 114 -14.43 -6.55 12.84
C ILE A 114 -15.29 -5.74 11.87
N GLU A 115 -16.39 -5.14 12.33
CA GLU A 115 -17.25 -4.32 11.47
C GLU A 115 -16.49 -3.10 10.93
N GLN A 116 -15.71 -2.43 11.77
CA GLN A 116 -14.84 -1.32 11.36
C GLN A 116 -13.81 -1.78 10.32
N ALA A 117 -13.17 -2.94 10.54
CA ALA A 117 -12.22 -3.51 9.60
C ALA A 117 -12.86 -3.88 8.25
N VAL A 118 -14.07 -4.45 8.25
CA VAL A 118 -14.84 -4.75 7.03
C VAL A 118 -15.20 -3.48 6.27
N ARG A 119 -15.66 -2.42 6.98
CA ARG A 119 -15.93 -1.11 6.37
C ARG A 119 -14.67 -0.52 5.74
N ALA A 120 -13.53 -0.61 6.41
CA ALA A 120 -12.25 -0.16 5.88
C ALA A 120 -11.82 -0.97 4.64
N ALA A 121 -11.91 -2.29 4.69
CA ALA A 121 -11.60 -3.17 3.56
C ALA A 121 -12.48 -2.85 2.35
N ARG A 122 -13.78 -2.63 2.57
CA ARG A 122 -14.71 -2.25 1.50
C ARG A 122 -14.29 -0.94 0.83
N LYS A 123 -13.96 0.10 1.60
CA LYS A 123 -13.46 1.38 1.08
C LYS A 123 -12.18 1.21 0.27
N SER A 124 -11.23 0.41 0.77
CA SER A 124 -9.97 0.12 0.06
C SER A 124 -10.19 -0.60 -1.27
N ILE A 125 -11.21 -1.47 -1.36
CA ILE A 125 -11.55 -2.20 -2.59
C ILE A 125 -12.32 -1.32 -3.59
N THR A 126 -13.25 -0.49 -3.11
CA THR A 126 -14.08 0.37 -3.98
C THR A 126 -13.40 1.67 -4.36
N GLY A 127 -12.30 2.05 -3.70
CA GLY A 127 -11.63 3.33 -3.90
C GLY A 127 -12.36 4.53 -3.27
N GLU A 128 -13.45 4.29 -2.55
CA GLU A 128 -14.25 5.34 -1.89
C GLU A 128 -13.57 5.77 -0.57
N GLY A 129 -12.75 6.83 -0.63
CA GLY A 129 -12.18 7.47 0.56
C GLY A 129 -10.71 7.87 0.51
N GLN A 130 -10.12 7.97 -0.69
CA GLN A 130 -8.82 8.63 -0.90
C GLN A 130 -9.04 10.12 -1.23
N GLU A 131 -9.52 10.91 -0.27
CA GLU A 131 -9.53 12.39 -0.33
C GLU A 131 -8.49 12.97 0.64
#